data_AF-A0A3C7W8X6-F1
#
_entry.id   AF-A0A3C7W8X6-F1
#
_cell.length_a   1.000
_cell.length_b   1.000
_cell.length_c   1.000
_cell.angle_alpha   90.00
_cell.angle_beta   90.00
_cell.angle_gamma   90.00
#
_symmetry.space_group_name_H-M   'P 1'
#
loop_
_entity.id
_entity.type
_entity.pdbx_description
1 polymer ?
#
loop_
_entity_poly.entity_id
_entity_poly.type
_entity_poly.pdbx_seq_one_letter_code
_entity_poly.pdbx_strand_id
1 'polypeptide(L)'
;MRQHSLRPGLAAGLLVLLAACQGGPRPAPGDALARCEALFAAQDRDVEAARVGRSHPHRIEGFPYLRVTRLLSSYREAALDPQRAGAWLARLAEEDARARGTELGLLPPAERERLAADWPPGPAAAAAACRDRLLARDRASPERLALLTERAVVADEYSTGARVFGLYPLAAIGLRAGVLRWHDAVRARWQLPRDALA
;
A
#
# COMPACT_ATOMS: atom_id res chain seq x y z
N MET A 1 -5.62 -53.50 -10.64
CA MET A 1 -5.24 -52.43 -9.69
C MET A 1 -3.83 -51.96 -10.04
N ARG A 2 -3.70 -50.85 -10.77
CA ARG A 2 -2.38 -50.30 -11.21
C ARG A 2 -1.90 -49.30 -10.16
N GLN A 3 -0.83 -49.65 -9.47
CA GLN A 3 -0.16 -48.76 -8.52
C GLN A 3 0.80 -47.86 -9.31
N HIS A 4 0.54 -46.55 -9.30
CA HIS A 4 1.46 -45.57 -9.87
C HIS A 4 2.55 -45.29 -8.85
N SER A 5 3.72 -45.91 -9.05
CA SER A 5 4.95 -45.58 -8.35
C SER A 5 5.40 -44.16 -8.76
N LEU A 6 5.16 -43.19 -7.88
CA LEU A 6 5.72 -41.84 -7.98
C LEU A 6 7.25 -41.93 -7.88
N ARG A 7 7.93 -41.47 -8.93
CA ARG A 7 9.39 -41.45 -9.02
C ARG A 7 9.98 -40.50 -7.95
N PRO A 8 10.93 -40.95 -7.12
CA PRO A 8 11.52 -40.13 -6.06
C PRO A 8 12.27 -38.88 -6.55
N GLY A 9 12.58 -38.81 -7.85
CA GLY A 9 13.23 -37.64 -8.45
C GLY A 9 12.35 -36.39 -8.56
N LEU A 10 11.02 -36.53 -8.60
CA LEU A 10 10.10 -35.39 -8.71
C LEU A 10 9.92 -34.65 -7.37
N ALA A 11 9.97 -35.38 -6.25
CA ALA A 11 9.86 -34.79 -4.92
C ALA A 11 11.11 -33.95 -4.54
N ALA A 12 12.30 -34.37 -4.98
CA ALA A 12 13.54 -33.66 -4.71
C ALA A 12 13.64 -32.32 -5.47
N GLY A 13 13.14 -32.27 -6.72
CA GLY A 13 13.13 -31.03 -7.52
C GLY A 13 12.21 -29.93 -6.96
N LEU A 14 11.09 -30.31 -6.34
CA LEU A 14 10.13 -29.38 -5.77
C LEU A 14 10.62 -28.70 -4.48
N LEU A 15 11.45 -29.39 -3.69
CA LEU A 15 12.05 -28.85 -2.47
C LEU A 15 13.16 -27.82 -2.74
N VAL A 16 13.91 -27.96 -3.84
CA VAL A 16 14.97 -27.00 -4.22
C VAL A 16 14.38 -25.69 -4.75
N LEU A 17 13.24 -25.75 -5.44
CA LEU A 17 12.55 -24.55 -5.96
C LEU A 17 11.94 -23.68 -4.85
N LEU A 18 11.57 -24.25 -3.70
CA LEU A 18 11.00 -23.50 -2.57
C LEU A 18 12.05 -22.83 -1.68
N ALA A 19 13.32 -23.24 -1.74
CA ALA A 19 14.40 -22.64 -0.96
C ALA A 19 14.99 -21.37 -1.62
N ALA A 20 14.68 -21.11 -2.90
CA ALA A 20 15.28 -20.01 -3.66
C ALA A 20 14.67 -18.62 -3.38
N CYS A 21 13.54 -18.52 -2.66
CA CYS A 21 12.87 -17.23 -2.39
C CYS A 21 13.23 -16.58 -1.05
N GLN A 22 14.06 -17.22 -0.20
CA GLN A 22 14.32 -16.72 1.16
C GLN A 22 15.70 -16.06 1.36
N GLY A 23 16.53 -15.95 0.32
CA GLY A 23 17.90 -15.46 0.44
C GLY A 23 18.35 -14.58 -0.72
N GLY A 24 17.68 -13.46 -0.95
CA GLY A 24 18.24 -12.40 -1.80
C GLY A 24 19.58 -11.90 -1.21
N PRO A 25 20.54 -11.46 -2.05
CA PRO A 25 21.83 -10.98 -1.56
C PRO A 25 21.62 -9.91 -0.50
N ARG A 26 22.14 -10.13 0.71
CA ARG A 26 22.17 -9.10 1.74
C ARG A 26 23.01 -7.95 1.17
N PRO A 27 22.47 -6.72 1.08
CA PRO A 27 23.22 -5.64 0.49
C PRO A 27 24.54 -5.45 1.22
N ALA A 28 25.62 -5.32 0.44
CA ALA A 28 26.94 -5.11 0.99
C ALA A 28 26.90 -3.85 1.89
N PRO A 29 27.63 -3.82 3.02
CA PRO A 29 27.62 -2.72 3.99
C PRO A 29 27.94 -1.32 3.43
N GLY A 30 28.30 -1.18 2.15
CA GLY A 30 28.67 0.07 1.48
C GLY A 30 27.61 0.70 0.57
N ASP A 31 26.51 0.03 0.21
CA ASP A 31 25.48 0.66 -0.64
C ASP A 31 24.43 1.38 0.24
N ALA A 32 24.58 2.70 0.36
CA ALA A 32 23.68 3.54 1.13
C ALA A 32 22.23 3.47 0.65
N LEU A 33 21.97 3.23 -0.65
CA LEU A 33 20.62 3.10 -1.19
C LEU A 33 20.03 1.75 -0.79
N ALA A 34 20.79 0.67 -0.92
CA ALA A 34 20.33 -0.65 -0.53
C ALA A 34 20.13 -0.77 1.00
N ARG A 35 20.92 -0.06 1.80
CA ARG A 35 20.66 0.11 3.23
C ARG A 35 19.33 0.82 3.50
N CYS A 36 19.00 1.83 2.71
CA CYS A 36 17.73 2.52 2.80
C CYS A 36 16.54 1.63 2.40
N GLU A 37 16.68 0.82 1.35
CA GLU A 37 15.66 -0.16 0.99
C GLU A 37 15.46 -1.22 2.09
N ALA A 38 16.55 -1.67 2.71
CA ALA A 38 16.51 -2.61 3.83
C ALA A 38 15.77 -2.04 5.06
N LEU A 39 15.87 -0.74 5.32
CA LEU A 39 15.10 -0.07 6.38
C LEU A 39 13.59 -0.18 6.13
N PHE A 40 13.13 0.21 4.94
CA PHE A 40 11.70 0.14 4.61
C PHE A 40 11.20 -1.30 4.64
N ALA A 41 11.98 -2.26 4.14
CA ALA A 41 11.64 -3.68 4.22
C ALA A 41 11.56 -4.19 5.67
N ALA A 42 12.43 -3.73 6.57
CA ALA A 42 12.38 -4.10 7.98
C ALA A 42 11.11 -3.58 8.67
N GLN A 43 10.77 -2.32 8.43
CA GLN A 43 9.53 -1.72 8.93
C GLN A 43 8.30 -2.46 8.43
N ASP A 44 8.28 -2.79 7.14
CA ASP A 44 7.14 -3.45 6.50
C ASP A 44 6.93 -4.87 7.06
N ARG A 45 8.01 -5.63 7.27
CA ARG A 45 7.96 -6.94 7.93
C ARG A 45 7.41 -6.84 9.36
N ASP A 46 7.88 -5.89 10.15
CA ASP A 46 7.44 -5.73 11.54
C ASP A 46 5.95 -5.33 11.62
N VAL A 47 5.52 -4.42 10.73
CA VAL A 47 4.12 -3.99 10.61
C VAL A 47 3.20 -5.13 10.20
N GLU A 48 3.64 -5.98 9.27
CA GLU A 48 2.89 -7.14 8.81
C GLU A 48 2.82 -8.24 9.88
N ALA A 49 3.95 -8.54 10.54
CA ALA A 49 3.99 -9.50 11.64
C ALA A 49 3.06 -9.09 12.79
N ALA A 50 3.00 -7.80 13.11
CA ALA A 50 2.10 -7.24 14.13
C ALA A 50 0.64 -7.09 13.64
N ARG A 51 0.36 -7.31 12.35
CA ARG A 51 -0.96 -7.11 11.71
C ARG A 51 -1.54 -5.70 11.94
N VAL A 52 -0.68 -4.69 12.01
CA VAL A 52 -1.06 -3.28 12.21
C VAL A 52 -0.99 -2.46 10.92
N GLY A 53 -0.73 -3.13 9.79
CA GLY A 53 -0.64 -2.51 8.47
C GLY A 53 -1.96 -1.90 8.01
N ARG A 54 -1.87 -0.75 7.33
CA ARG A 54 -3.04 -0.09 6.74
C ARG A 54 -3.24 -0.53 5.30
N SER A 55 -4.50 -0.68 4.88
CA SER A 55 -4.83 -0.90 3.47
C SER A 55 -4.66 0.36 2.62
N HIS A 56 -4.70 1.55 3.25
CA HIS A 56 -4.61 2.84 2.59
C HIS A 56 -3.75 3.84 3.38
N PRO A 57 -3.04 4.76 2.70
CA PRO A 57 -2.73 4.79 1.26
C PRO A 57 -2.01 3.51 0.79
N HIS A 58 -2.15 3.17 -0.50
CA HIS A 58 -1.63 1.90 -1.02
C HIS A 58 -0.12 1.94 -1.21
N ARG A 59 0.55 0.83 -0.88
CA ARG A 59 1.98 0.64 -1.18
C ARG A 59 2.18 0.56 -2.69
N ILE A 60 3.27 1.12 -3.19
CA ILE A 60 3.68 1.02 -4.59
C ILE A 60 4.79 -0.02 -4.70
N GLU A 61 4.59 -1.05 -5.51
CA GLU A 61 5.57 -2.12 -5.67
C GLU A 61 6.91 -1.61 -6.22
N GLY A 62 8.01 -1.93 -5.53
CA GLY A 62 9.35 -1.46 -5.87
C GLY A 62 9.67 -0.03 -5.38
N PHE A 63 8.72 0.64 -4.72
CA PHE A 63 8.89 1.98 -4.14
C PHE A 63 8.34 2.00 -2.71
N PRO A 64 8.91 1.24 -1.76
CA PRO A 64 8.33 1.05 -0.42
C PRO A 64 8.33 2.31 0.46
N TYR A 65 8.99 3.37 0.01
CA TYR A 65 9.07 4.69 0.62
C TYR A 65 8.04 5.68 0.05
N LEU A 66 7.17 5.22 -0.86
CA LEU A 66 6.08 5.96 -1.47
C LEU A 66 4.77 5.21 -1.29
N ARG A 67 3.68 5.97 -1.13
CA ARG A 67 2.33 5.43 -1.17
C ARG A 67 1.42 6.29 -2.01
N VAL A 68 0.40 5.66 -2.58
CA VAL A 68 -0.51 6.28 -3.54
C VAL A 68 -1.94 6.24 -3.04
N THR A 69 -2.65 7.34 -3.21
CA THR A 69 -4.11 7.42 -3.07
C THR A 69 -4.77 7.40 -4.44
N ARG A 70 -6.08 7.15 -4.52
CA ARG A 70 -6.81 7.25 -5.80
C ARG A 70 -6.62 8.61 -6.48
N LEU A 71 -6.62 9.69 -5.70
CA LEU A 71 -6.35 11.03 -6.19
C LEU A 71 -4.94 11.13 -6.78
N LEU A 72 -3.91 10.70 -6.04
CA LEU A 72 -2.53 10.79 -6.56
C LEU A 72 -2.29 9.87 -7.76
N SER A 73 -3.02 8.76 -7.87
CA SER A 73 -3.01 7.88 -9.04
C SER A 73 -3.57 8.56 -10.30
N SER A 74 -4.57 9.45 -10.17
CA SER A 74 -5.07 10.23 -11.32
C SER A 74 -4.09 11.29 -11.82
N TYR A 75 -3.04 11.60 -11.05
CA TYR A 75 -1.97 12.53 -11.43
C TYR A 75 -0.68 11.83 -11.87
N ARG A 76 -0.69 10.51 -12.15
CA ARG A 76 0.53 9.77 -12.55
C ARG A 76 1.26 10.34 -13.76
N GLU A 77 0.55 11.00 -14.67
CA GLU A 77 1.13 11.68 -15.84
C GLU A 77 1.86 12.98 -15.48
N ALA A 78 1.73 13.48 -14.25
CA ALA A 78 2.55 14.57 -13.73
C ALA A 78 4.05 14.23 -13.77
N ALA A 79 4.41 12.94 -13.77
CA ALA A 79 5.79 12.49 -13.89
C ALA A 79 6.46 12.85 -15.23
N LEU A 80 5.68 13.17 -16.27
CA LEU A 80 6.19 13.52 -17.61
C LEU A 80 6.73 14.95 -17.68
N ASP A 81 6.39 15.80 -16.71
CA ASP A 81 6.85 17.17 -16.60
C ASP A 81 7.76 17.30 -15.36
N PRO A 82 9.02 17.75 -15.48
CA PRO A 82 9.96 17.77 -14.36
C PRO A 82 9.47 18.55 -13.13
N GLN A 83 8.75 19.66 -13.34
CA GLN A 83 8.24 20.50 -12.25
C GLN A 83 7.07 19.82 -11.53
N ARG A 84 6.15 19.22 -12.29
CA ARG A 84 5.01 18.47 -11.75
C ARG A 84 5.43 17.14 -11.12
N ALA A 85 6.46 16.49 -11.66
CA ALA A 85 7.03 15.26 -11.13
C ALA A 85 7.55 15.45 -9.70
N GLY A 86 8.25 16.56 -9.45
CA GLY A 86 8.72 16.92 -8.11
C GLY A 86 7.59 17.03 -7.09
N ALA A 87 6.52 17.76 -7.44
CA ALA A 87 5.35 17.94 -6.59
C ALA A 87 4.59 16.63 -6.36
N TRP A 88 4.39 15.84 -7.40
CA TRP A 88 3.71 14.54 -7.31
C TRP A 88 4.48 13.56 -6.40
N LEU A 89 5.80 13.43 -6.61
CA LEU A 89 6.67 12.61 -5.75
C LEU A 89 6.63 13.05 -4.28
N ALA A 90 6.65 14.36 -4.03
CA ALA A 90 6.55 14.89 -2.67
C ALA A 90 5.22 14.49 -2.00
N ARG A 91 4.11 14.48 -2.74
CA ARG A 91 2.82 14.02 -2.22
C ARG A 91 2.79 12.52 -1.94
N LEU A 92 3.35 11.68 -2.83
CA LEU A 92 3.45 10.24 -2.57
C LEU A 92 4.30 9.93 -1.32
N ALA A 93 5.36 10.71 -1.12
CA ALA A 93 6.24 10.61 0.04
C ALA A 93 5.57 11.04 1.35
N GLU A 94 4.77 12.11 1.30
CA GLU A 94 3.96 12.59 2.43
C GLU A 94 2.92 11.55 2.86
N GLU A 95 2.26 10.92 1.89
CA GLU A 95 1.29 9.84 2.14
C GLU A 95 1.95 8.61 2.79
N ASP A 96 3.14 8.20 2.33
CA ASP A 96 3.91 7.14 3.02
C ASP A 96 4.27 7.56 4.44
N ALA A 97 4.81 8.76 4.64
CA ALA A 97 5.26 9.24 5.95
C ALA A 97 4.14 9.21 6.99
N ARG A 98 2.95 9.70 6.62
CA ARG A 98 1.78 9.74 7.50
C ARG A 98 1.28 8.34 7.84
N ALA A 99 1.15 7.48 6.84
CA ALA A 99 0.67 6.12 7.03
C ALA A 99 1.63 5.32 7.90
N ARG A 100 2.92 5.40 7.58
CA ARG A 100 4.01 4.72 8.29
C ARG A 100 4.17 5.21 9.71
N GLY A 101 4.07 6.51 9.98
CA GLY A 101 4.11 7.03 11.35
C GLY A 101 3.01 6.41 12.23
N THR A 102 1.82 6.22 11.65
CA THR A 102 0.72 5.54 12.36
C THR A 102 0.99 4.06 12.56
N GLU A 103 1.46 3.34 11.53
CA GLU A 103 1.77 1.91 11.61
C GLU A 103 2.88 1.63 12.64
N LEU A 104 3.95 2.41 12.64
CA LEU A 104 5.04 2.31 13.61
C LEU A 104 4.56 2.66 15.03
N GLY A 105 3.61 3.58 15.17
CA GLY A 105 3.01 3.92 16.46
C GLY A 105 2.17 2.78 17.07
N LEU A 106 1.60 1.91 16.22
CA LEU A 106 0.77 0.77 16.61
C LEU A 106 1.57 -0.51 16.86
N LEU A 107 2.87 -0.53 16.55
CA LEU A 107 3.73 -1.68 16.86
C LEU A 107 3.80 -1.92 18.39
N PRO A 108 3.87 -3.18 18.84
CA PRO A 108 4.06 -3.45 20.25
C PRO A 108 5.40 -2.89 20.77
N PRO A 109 5.53 -2.61 22.08
CA PRO A 109 6.68 -1.87 22.61
C PRO A 109 8.04 -2.50 22.29
N ALA A 110 8.15 -3.83 22.42
CA ALA A 110 9.40 -4.56 22.19
C ALA A 110 9.88 -4.43 20.73
N GLU A 111 8.96 -4.48 19.76
CA GLU A 111 9.27 -4.29 18.34
C GLU A 111 9.72 -2.86 18.06
N ARG A 112 9.06 -1.86 18.66
CA ARG A 112 9.46 -0.46 18.50
C ARG A 112 10.86 -0.19 19.05
N GLU A 113 11.18 -0.75 20.22
CA GLU A 113 12.50 -0.61 20.84
C GLU A 113 13.60 -1.27 20.00
N ARG A 114 13.37 -2.50 19.53
CA ARG A 114 14.29 -3.21 18.63
C ARG A 114 14.54 -2.40 17.36
N LEU A 115 13.47 -1.95 16.70
CA LEU A 115 13.56 -1.20 15.46
C LEU A 115 14.28 0.16 15.65
N ALA A 116 14.12 0.80 16.82
CA ALA A 116 14.85 2.01 17.16
C ALA A 116 16.34 1.78 17.42
N ALA A 117 16.71 0.65 18.04
CA ALA A 117 18.10 0.26 18.23
C ALA A 117 18.80 -0.06 16.90
N ASP A 118 18.10 -0.74 15.97
CA ASP A 118 18.65 -1.10 14.66
C ASP A 118 18.87 0.12 13.74
N TRP A 119 18.12 1.20 13.95
CA TRP A 119 18.09 2.36 13.05
C TRP A 119 18.18 3.72 13.79
N PRO A 120 19.36 4.08 14.34
CA PRO A 120 19.55 5.37 15.01
C PRO A 120 19.45 6.56 14.03
N PRO A 121 18.92 7.72 14.46
CA PRO A 121 18.46 8.07 15.82
C PRO A 121 17.04 7.57 16.15
N GLY A 122 16.43 6.81 15.24
CA GLY A 122 15.10 6.24 15.35
C GLY A 122 14.53 5.95 13.95
N PRO A 123 13.57 5.02 13.83
CA PRO A 123 13.15 4.50 12.53
C PRO A 123 12.45 5.54 11.66
N ALA A 124 11.76 6.51 12.28
CA ALA A 124 11.10 7.59 11.55
C ALA A 124 12.10 8.58 10.94
N ALA A 125 13.10 9.01 11.73
CA ALA A 125 14.14 9.93 11.27
C ALA A 125 15.04 9.28 10.21
N ALA A 126 15.43 8.02 10.42
CA ALA A 126 16.16 7.24 9.43
C ALA A 126 15.35 7.09 8.13
N ALA A 127 14.04 6.84 8.21
CA ALA A 127 13.18 6.70 7.04
C ALA A 127 13.06 8.01 6.25
N ALA A 128 12.98 9.17 6.93
CA ALA A 128 12.97 10.48 6.26
C ALA A 128 14.26 10.69 5.44
N ALA A 129 15.43 10.54 6.07
CA ALA A 129 16.72 10.70 5.37
C ALA A 129 16.90 9.69 4.23
N CYS A 130 16.45 8.46 4.42
CA CYS A 130 16.49 7.43 3.39
C CYS A 130 15.53 7.72 2.23
N ARG A 131 14.34 8.24 2.52
CA ARG A 131 13.38 8.63 1.49
C ARG A 131 13.96 9.70 0.59
N ASP A 132 14.64 10.70 1.14
CA ASP A 132 15.27 11.76 0.33
C ASP A 132 16.32 11.20 -0.64
N ARG A 133 17.15 10.25 -0.19
CA ARG A 133 18.15 9.58 -1.04
C ARG A 133 17.52 8.75 -2.15
N LEU A 134 16.49 7.98 -1.81
CA LEU A 134 15.80 7.12 -2.76
C LEU A 134 15.00 7.95 -3.79
N LEU A 135 14.37 9.06 -3.35
CA LEU A 135 13.71 10.01 -4.25
C LEU A 135 14.70 10.72 -5.17
N ALA A 136 15.90 11.08 -4.68
CA ALA A 136 16.93 11.67 -5.52
C ALA A 136 17.38 10.71 -6.63
N ARG A 137 17.56 9.42 -6.30
CA ARG A 137 17.83 8.35 -7.28
C ARG A 137 16.71 8.25 -8.32
N ASP A 138 15.45 8.21 -7.88
CA ASP A 138 14.30 8.05 -8.78
C ASP A 138 14.18 9.24 -9.74
N ARG A 139 14.33 10.47 -9.23
CA ARG A 139 14.26 11.69 -10.04
C ARG A 139 15.35 11.76 -11.10
N ALA A 140 16.52 11.18 -10.85
CA ALA A 140 17.63 11.13 -11.79
C ALA A 140 17.47 10.06 -12.88
N SER A 141 16.45 9.19 -12.79
CA SER A 141 16.27 8.06 -13.70
C SER A 141 14.89 8.09 -14.39
N PRO A 142 14.84 8.42 -15.70
CA PRO A 142 13.60 8.38 -16.47
C PRO A 142 12.92 7.00 -16.45
N GLU A 143 13.71 5.92 -16.46
CA GLU A 143 13.20 4.55 -16.38
C GLU A 143 12.48 4.29 -15.06
N ARG A 144 13.04 4.76 -13.94
CA ARG A 144 12.40 4.62 -12.63
C ARG A 144 11.14 5.46 -12.50
N LEU A 145 11.12 6.66 -13.08
CA LEU A 145 9.90 7.48 -13.14
C LEU A 145 8.81 6.82 -13.99
N ALA A 146 9.16 6.25 -15.14
CA ALA A 146 8.23 5.51 -15.98
C ALA A 146 7.63 4.30 -15.24
N LEU A 147 8.50 3.53 -14.57
CA LEU A 147 8.08 2.39 -13.75
C LEU A 147 7.18 2.80 -12.57
N LEU A 148 7.49 3.93 -11.93
CA LEU A 148 6.66 4.49 -10.88
C LEU A 148 5.28 4.89 -11.41
N THR A 149 5.22 5.56 -12.57
CA THR A 149 3.97 5.95 -13.21
C THR A 149 3.10 4.73 -13.56
N GLU A 150 3.71 3.65 -14.03
CA GLU A 150 3.02 2.40 -14.34
C GLU A 150 2.46 1.71 -13.08
N ARG A 151 3.20 1.77 -11.97
CA ARG A 151 2.85 1.08 -10.72
C ARG A 151 2.04 1.90 -9.73
N ALA A 152 2.00 3.23 -9.86
CA ALA A 152 1.23 4.13 -9.01
C ALA A 152 -0.28 4.09 -9.34
N VAL A 153 -0.82 2.88 -9.43
CA VAL A 153 -2.20 2.58 -9.77
C VAL A 153 -2.90 2.00 -8.55
N VAL A 154 -4.07 2.56 -8.23
CA VAL A 154 -4.97 1.97 -7.24
C VAL A 154 -6.05 1.21 -8.00
N ALA A 155 -6.26 -0.07 -7.66
CA ALA A 155 -7.33 -0.86 -8.25
C ALA A 155 -8.68 -0.16 -8.05
N ASP A 156 -9.47 -0.10 -9.12
CA ASP A 156 -10.86 0.32 -9.01
C ASP A 156 -11.65 -0.80 -8.31
N GLU A 157 -12.37 -0.48 -7.24
CA GLU A 157 -13.23 -1.43 -6.54
C GLU A 157 -14.51 -1.72 -7.34
N TYR A 158 -14.81 -0.94 -8.38
CA TYR A 158 -15.94 -1.21 -9.25
C TYR A 158 -15.65 -2.35 -10.24
N SER A 159 -16.46 -3.40 -10.19
CA SER A 159 -16.45 -4.43 -11.22
C SER A 159 -16.98 -3.86 -12.54
N THR A 160 -16.11 -3.73 -13.55
CA THR A 160 -16.51 -3.34 -14.90
C THR A 160 -17.55 -4.30 -15.48
N GLY A 161 -17.43 -5.60 -15.19
CA GLY A 161 -18.43 -6.61 -15.57
C GLY A 161 -19.80 -6.35 -14.94
N ALA A 162 -19.85 -6.04 -13.64
CA ALA A 162 -21.10 -5.69 -12.97
C ALA A 162 -21.73 -4.39 -13.50
N ARG A 163 -20.90 -3.44 -13.96
CA ARG A 163 -21.36 -2.21 -14.64
C ARG A 163 -21.93 -2.50 -16.02
N VAL A 164 -21.21 -3.26 -16.84
CA VAL A 164 -21.55 -3.53 -18.24
C VAL A 164 -22.75 -4.48 -18.33
N PHE A 165 -22.79 -5.53 -17.51
CA PHE A 165 -23.88 -6.51 -17.52
C PHE A 165 -25.06 -6.15 -16.61
N GLY A 166 -25.15 -4.89 -16.15
CA GLY A 166 -26.37 -4.36 -15.55
C GLY A 166 -26.68 -4.80 -14.12
N LEU A 167 -25.79 -5.52 -13.44
CA LEU A 167 -25.97 -5.90 -12.03
C LEU A 167 -26.11 -4.69 -11.11
N TYR A 168 -25.32 -3.64 -11.33
CA TYR A 168 -25.44 -2.40 -10.54
C TYR A 168 -26.74 -1.64 -10.81
N PRO A 169 -27.19 -1.40 -12.06
CA PRO A 169 -28.52 -0.87 -12.33
C PRO A 169 -29.66 -1.63 -11.64
N LEU A 170 -29.60 -2.96 -11.60
CA LEU A 170 -30.62 -3.78 -10.93
C LEU A 170 -30.60 -3.58 -9.41
N ALA A 171 -29.43 -3.66 -8.78
CA ALA A 171 -29.29 -3.38 -7.35
C ALA A 171 -29.69 -1.95 -6.98
N ALA A 172 -29.43 -0.99 -7.88
CA ALA A 172 -29.75 0.42 -7.69
C ALA A 172 -31.26 0.68 -7.57
N ILE A 173 -32.13 -0.15 -8.16
CA ILE A 173 -33.58 -0.02 -8.01
C ILE A 173 -33.98 -0.24 -6.54
N GLY A 174 -33.51 -1.34 -5.94
CA GLY A 174 -33.79 -1.67 -4.54
C GLY A 174 -33.18 -0.65 -3.58
N LEU A 175 -31.92 -0.26 -3.83
CA LEU A 175 -31.24 0.78 -3.06
C LEU A 175 -31.99 2.11 -3.12
N ARG A 176 -32.38 2.55 -4.32
CA ARG A 176 -33.13 3.80 -4.52
C ARG A 176 -34.45 3.77 -3.76
N ALA A 177 -35.20 2.67 -3.85
CA ALA A 177 -36.44 2.53 -3.10
C ALA A 177 -36.21 2.61 -1.59
N GLY A 178 -35.14 1.98 -1.08
CA GLY A 178 -34.74 2.07 0.33
C GLY A 178 -34.37 3.48 0.76
N VAL A 179 -33.54 4.17 -0.02
CA VAL A 179 -33.11 5.56 0.25
C VAL A 179 -34.29 6.51 0.25
N LEU A 180 -35.24 6.37 -0.68
CA LEU A 180 -36.44 7.19 -0.71
C LEU A 180 -37.31 6.98 0.53
N ARG A 181 -37.58 5.71 0.91
CA ARG A 181 -38.31 5.40 2.15
C ARG A 181 -37.60 5.95 3.39
N TRP A 182 -36.27 5.83 3.44
CA TRP A 182 -35.47 6.39 4.51
C TRP A 182 -35.57 7.92 4.56
N HIS A 183 -35.50 8.60 3.42
CA HIS A 183 -35.72 10.05 3.34
C HIS A 183 -37.10 10.46 3.84
N ASP A 184 -38.16 9.72 3.48
CA ASP A 184 -39.52 9.99 3.97
C ASP A 184 -39.61 9.84 5.49
N ALA A 185 -39.08 8.73 6.04
CA ALA A 185 -39.07 8.48 7.48
C ALA A 185 -38.25 9.52 8.25
N VAL A 186 -37.08 9.90 7.73
CA VAL A 186 -36.22 10.94 8.30
C VAL A 186 -36.94 12.29 8.27
N ARG A 187 -37.53 12.69 7.14
CA ARG A 187 -38.30 13.94 7.05
C ARG A 187 -39.47 13.97 8.02
N ALA A 188 -40.25 12.89 8.09
CA ALA A 188 -41.36 12.78 9.02
C ALA A 188 -40.91 12.90 10.49
N ARG A 189 -39.78 12.26 10.84
CA ARG A 189 -39.19 12.39 12.18
C ARG A 189 -38.78 13.84 12.47
N TRP A 190 -38.10 14.52 11.55
CA TRP A 190 -37.68 15.91 11.75
C TRP A 190 -38.85 16.93 11.75
N GLN A 191 -40.06 16.53 11.40
CA GLN A 191 -41.27 17.34 11.54
C GLN A 191 -41.94 17.19 12.92
N LEU A 192 -41.50 16.23 13.75
CA LEU A 192 -41.98 16.09 15.12
C LEU A 192 -41.47 17.25 15.99
N PRO A 193 -42.26 17.70 16.98
CA PRO A 193 -41.79 18.67 17.95
C PRO A 193 -40.63 18.11 18.78
N ARG A 194 -39.77 18.99 19.29
CA ARG A 194 -38.45 18.65 19.86
C ARG A 194 -38.53 17.70 21.06
N ASP A 195 -39.61 17.79 21.82
CA ASP A 195 -39.94 16.91 22.95
C ASP A 195 -40.25 15.48 22.53
N ALA A 196 -40.77 15.27 21.32
CA ALA A 196 -41.04 13.96 20.73
C ALA A 196 -39.81 13.34 20.02
N LEU A 197 -38.65 14.01 20.03
CA LEU A 197 -37.40 13.55 19.42
C LEU A 197 -36.37 12.97 20.40
N ALA A 198 -36.64 13.07 21.70
CA ALA A 198 -35.76 12.62 22.79
C ALA A 198 -35.69 11.10 22.94
#